data_AF-A0AAC9XWE7-F1
#
_entry.id   AF-A0AAC9XWE7-F1
#
_cell.length_a   1.000
_cell.length_b   1.000
_cell.length_c   1.000
_cell.angle_alpha   90.00
_cell.angle_beta   90.00
_cell.angle_gamma   90.00
#
_symmetry.space_group_name_H-M   'P 1'
#
loop_
_entity.id
_entity.type
_entity.pdbx_description
1 polymer ?
#
loop_
_entity_poly.entity_id
_entity_poly.type
_entity_poly.pdbx_seq_one_letter_code
_entity_poly.pdbx_strand_id
1 'polypeptide(L)'
;MYYKDQQPLVDSFIYQIGNDRQVFHYFEHSNITHFRQGFISHLCALTNGPCEYKGDSMVAIHTGMNINEKDFNHVVDLLINAMDEQSIPHPVQNKIISKMALLRSNIIKM
;
A
#
# COMPACT_ATOMS: atom_id res chain seq x y z
N MET A 1 -14.59 6.15 0.81
CA MET A 1 -14.32 4.71 0.88
C MET A 1 -14.73 4.26 2.26
N TYR A 2 -15.61 3.27 2.37
CA TYR A 2 -16.01 2.74 3.67
C TYR A 2 -15.02 1.65 4.11
N TYR A 3 -14.92 1.40 5.41
CA TYR A 3 -14.04 0.36 5.96
C TYR A 3 -14.24 -1.02 5.30
N LYS A 4 -15.49 -1.35 4.94
CA LYS A 4 -15.84 -2.60 4.24
C LYS A 4 -15.19 -2.74 2.85
N ASP A 5 -14.87 -1.62 2.19
CA ASP A 5 -14.28 -1.62 0.86
C ASP A 5 -12.75 -1.83 0.92
N GLN A 6 -12.14 -1.73 2.12
CA GLN A 6 -10.69 -1.80 2.29
C GLN A 6 -10.18 -3.24 2.25
N GLN A 7 -10.90 -4.18 2.85
CA GLN A 7 -10.44 -5.57 2.89
C GLN A 7 -10.29 -6.18 1.49
N PRO A 8 -11.29 -6.08 0.59
CA PRO A 8 -11.15 -6.60 -0.77
C PRO A 8 -10.05 -5.88 -1.57
N LEU A 9 -9.88 -4.56 -1.37
CA LEU A 9 -8.79 -3.81 -1.98
C LEU A 9 -7.41 -4.32 -1.54
N VAL A 10 -7.21 -4.50 -0.24
CA VAL A 10 -5.92 -4.98 0.28
C VAL A 10 -5.67 -6.43 -0.15
N ASP A 11 -6.70 -7.26 -0.21
CA ASP A 11 -6.58 -8.65 -0.68
C ASP A 11 -6.18 -8.70 -2.17
N SER A 12 -6.82 -7.88 -3.01
CA SER A 12 -6.44 -7.73 -4.42
C SER A 12 -5.00 -7.17 -4.57
N PHE A 13 -4.61 -6.18 -3.75
CA PHE A 13 -3.26 -5.64 -3.79
C PHE A 13 -2.19 -6.67 -3.38
N ILE A 14 -2.44 -7.48 -2.36
CA ILE A 14 -1.57 -8.61 -1.98
C ILE A 14 -1.45 -9.59 -3.14
N TYR A 15 -2.54 -9.89 -3.84
CA TYR A 15 -2.52 -10.76 -5.01
C TYR A 15 -1.68 -10.17 -6.15
N GLN A 16 -1.83 -8.86 -6.44
CA GLN A 16 -1.04 -8.16 -7.45
C GLN A 16 0.47 -8.24 -7.14
N ILE A 17 0.88 -7.96 -5.90
CA ILE A 17 2.28 -8.08 -5.45
C ILE A 17 2.78 -9.53 -5.56
N GLY A 18 1.98 -10.49 -5.09
CA GLY A 18 2.35 -11.91 -5.08
C GLY A 18 2.60 -12.52 -6.46
N ASN A 19 2.08 -11.89 -7.51
CA ASN A 19 2.28 -12.31 -8.90
C ASN A 19 3.28 -11.42 -9.67
N ASP A 20 3.86 -10.42 -9.02
CA ASP A 20 4.71 -9.44 -9.68
C ASP A 20 6.21 -9.75 -9.54
N ARG A 21 6.87 -10.05 -10.67
CA ARG A 21 8.30 -10.42 -10.67
C ARG A 21 9.23 -9.26 -10.32
N GLN A 22 8.81 -8.01 -10.47
CA GLN A 22 9.67 -6.86 -10.21
C GLN A 22 9.78 -6.62 -8.70
N VAL A 23 8.67 -6.65 -7.96
CA VAL A 23 8.66 -6.24 -6.54
C VAL A 23 8.51 -7.38 -5.55
N PHE A 24 8.13 -8.59 -5.98
CA PHE A 24 7.88 -9.71 -5.06
C PHE A 24 9.06 -10.00 -4.12
N HIS A 25 10.30 -9.83 -4.58
CA HIS A 25 11.51 -10.05 -3.77
C HIS A 25 11.55 -9.20 -2.49
N TYR A 26 10.94 -8.01 -2.45
CA TYR A 26 10.81 -7.21 -1.22
C TYR A 26 9.87 -7.85 -0.19
N PHE A 27 8.97 -8.74 -0.63
CA PHE A 27 7.89 -9.32 0.17
C PHE A 27 8.08 -10.83 0.45
N GLU A 28 9.12 -11.49 -0.09
CA GLU A 28 9.36 -12.94 0.01
C GLU A 28 9.35 -13.50 1.45
N HIS A 29 9.75 -12.69 2.42
CA HIS A 29 9.80 -13.07 3.84
C HIS A 29 8.76 -12.34 4.70
N SER A 30 7.84 -11.63 4.07
CA SER A 30 6.78 -10.90 4.76
C SER A 30 5.73 -11.85 5.34
N ASN A 31 5.28 -11.55 6.55
CA ASN A 31 4.09 -12.20 7.09
C ASN A 31 2.85 -11.57 6.45
N ILE A 32 2.19 -12.30 5.55
CA ILE A 32 1.03 -11.82 4.77
C ILE A 32 -0.10 -11.34 5.71
N THR A 33 -0.37 -12.06 6.79
CA THR A 33 -1.42 -11.68 7.75
C THR A 33 -1.10 -10.36 8.43
N HIS A 34 0.16 -10.17 8.84
CA HIS A 34 0.62 -8.93 9.44
C HIS A 34 0.58 -7.76 8.44
N PHE A 35 1.08 -7.97 7.22
CA PHE A 35 1.03 -6.97 6.16
C PHE A 35 -0.42 -6.55 5.86
N ARG A 36 -1.32 -7.51 5.67
CA ARG A 36 -2.74 -7.26 5.40
C ARG A 36 -3.38 -6.38 6.48
N GLN A 37 -3.21 -6.76 7.75
CA GLN A 37 -3.78 -6.00 8.87
C GLN A 37 -3.16 -4.61 8.99
N GLY A 38 -1.84 -4.51 8.84
CA GLY A 38 -1.10 -3.25 8.88
C GLY A 38 -1.54 -2.30 7.78
N PHE A 39 -1.66 -2.79 6.54
CA PHE A 39 -2.04 -1.98 5.39
C PHE A 39 -3.51 -1.54 5.44
N ILE A 40 -4.43 -2.39 5.94
CA ILE A 40 -5.83 -1.99 6.20
C ILE A 40 -5.89 -0.85 7.24
N SER A 41 -5.19 -1.01 8.37
CA SER A 41 -5.13 0.00 9.43
C SER A 41 -4.54 1.32 8.89
N HIS A 42 -3.45 1.21 8.13
CA HIS A 42 -2.79 2.35 7.50
C HIS A 42 -3.72 3.07 6.53
N LEU A 43 -4.39 2.36 5.62
CA LEU A 43 -5.38 2.93 4.70
C LEU A 43 -6.53 3.61 5.44
N CYS A 44 -7.04 3.00 6.51
CA CYS A 44 -8.10 3.58 7.32
C CYS A 44 -7.67 4.90 7.94
N ALA A 45 -6.52 4.96 8.62
CA ALA A 45 -5.99 6.19 9.19
C ALA A 45 -5.70 7.24 8.10
N LEU A 46 -5.06 6.83 7.02
CA LEU A 46 -4.65 7.72 5.92
C LEU A 46 -5.86 8.38 5.25
N THR A 47 -6.97 7.64 5.10
CA THR A 47 -8.22 8.14 4.48
C THR A 47 -9.14 8.87 5.47
N ASN A 48 -8.64 9.25 6.65
CA ASN A 48 -9.37 9.92 7.73
C ASN A 48 -10.55 9.08 8.28
N GLY A 49 -10.42 7.75 8.24
CA GLY A 49 -11.32 6.85 8.93
C GLY A 49 -11.13 6.88 10.46
N PRO A 50 -11.96 6.16 11.22
CA PRO A 50 -11.91 6.16 12.69
C PRO A 50 -10.72 5.38 13.28
N CYS A 51 -9.88 4.77 12.44
CA CYS A 51 -8.77 3.96 12.90
C CYS A 51 -7.54 4.81 13.21
N GLU A 52 -6.81 4.41 14.24
CA GLU A 52 -5.47 4.90 14.53
C GLU A 52 -4.43 3.88 14.02
N TYR A 53 -3.46 4.33 13.23
CA TYR A 53 -2.34 3.49 12.82
C TYR A 53 -1.30 3.45 13.95
N LYS A 54 -1.08 2.26 14.50
CA LYS A 54 -0.15 2.01 15.62
C LYS A 54 1.07 1.17 15.23
N GLY A 55 1.26 0.95 13.93
CA GLY A 55 2.43 0.25 13.41
C GLY A 55 3.65 1.17 13.39
N ASP A 56 4.78 0.59 12.98
CA ASP A 56 6.02 1.32 12.80
C ASP A 56 5.88 2.43 11.77
N SER A 57 6.69 3.49 11.91
CA SER A 57 6.72 4.57 10.93
C SER A 57 7.10 4.05 9.54
N MET A 58 6.64 4.71 8.47
CA MET A 58 7.03 4.34 7.10
C MET A 58 8.55 4.33 6.91
N VAL A 59 9.25 5.24 7.58
CA VAL A 59 10.72 5.28 7.67
C VAL A 59 11.27 3.96 8.23
N ALA A 60 10.81 3.57 9.42
CA ALA A 60 11.30 2.38 10.11
C ALA A 60 11.01 1.09 9.33
N ILE A 61 9.85 1.00 8.69
CA ILE A 61 9.46 -0.18 7.89
C ILE A 61 10.37 -0.35 6.67
N HIS A 62 10.72 0.74 5.96
CA HIS A 62 11.39 0.65 4.67
C HIS A 62 12.91 0.92 4.73
N THR A 63 13.44 1.28 5.90
CA THR A 63 14.88 1.49 6.10
C THR A 63 15.67 0.24 5.72
N GLY A 64 16.72 0.42 4.90
CA GLY A 64 17.62 -0.66 4.49
C GLY A 64 17.09 -1.52 3.34
N MET A 65 15.89 -1.25 2.83
CA MET A 65 15.35 -1.95 1.65
C MET A 65 15.91 -1.41 0.33
N ASN A 66 16.54 -0.23 0.32
CA ASN A 66 17.12 0.41 -0.87
C ASN A 66 16.13 0.53 -2.05
N ILE A 67 14.88 0.89 -1.76
CA ILE A 67 13.80 0.97 -2.75
C ILE A 67 14.09 2.13 -3.71
N ASN A 68 14.31 1.82 -4.98
CA ASN A 68 14.50 2.83 -6.01
C ASN A 68 13.14 3.37 -6.51
N GLU A 69 13.20 4.47 -7.28
CA GLU A 69 12.00 5.13 -7.82
C GLU A 69 11.19 4.24 -8.76
N LYS A 70 11.86 3.39 -9.56
CA LYS A 70 11.17 2.48 -10.49
C LYS A 70 10.31 1.48 -9.72
N ASP A 71 10.85 0.89 -8.67
CA ASP A 71 10.14 -0.10 -7.85
C ASP A 71 9.01 0.54 -7.04
N PHE A 72 9.25 1.72 -6.47
CA PHE A 72 8.19 2.47 -5.78
C PHE A 72 7.01 2.77 -6.72
N ASN A 73 7.29 3.31 -7.91
CA ASN A 73 6.24 3.63 -8.87
C ASN A 73 5.49 2.37 -9.31
N HIS A 74 6.20 1.25 -9.48
CA HIS A 74 5.59 -0.03 -9.83
C HIS A 74 4.62 -0.52 -8.74
N VAL A 75 4.99 -0.42 -7.46
CA VAL A 75 4.07 -0.76 -6.35
C VAL A 75 2.83 0.13 -6.35
N VAL A 76 2.97 1.42 -6.70
CA VAL A 76 1.82 2.33 -6.86
C VAL A 76 0.92 1.86 -8.01
N ASP A 77 1.47 1.43 -9.13
CA ASP A 77 0.70 0.90 -10.26
C ASP A 77 -0.05 -0.38 -9.88
N LEU A 78 0.57 -1.28 -9.12
CA LEU A 78 -0.10 -2.48 -8.60
C LEU A 78 -1.27 -2.13 -7.66
N LEU A 79 -1.15 -1.07 -6.87
CA LEU A 79 -2.26 -0.59 -6.04
C LEU A 79 -3.39 0.02 -6.90
N ILE A 80 -3.06 0.74 -7.97
CA ILE A 80 -4.05 1.28 -8.92
C ILE A 80 -4.81 0.12 -9.59
N ASN A 81 -4.10 -0.90 -10.06
CA ASN A 81 -4.71 -2.12 -10.63
C ASN A 81 -5.66 -2.78 -9.63
N ALA A 82 -5.27 -2.87 -8.36
CA ALA A 82 -6.14 -3.44 -7.32
C ALA A 82 -7.40 -2.58 -7.10
N MET A 83 -7.28 -1.25 -7.13
CA MET A 83 -8.45 -0.37 -7.05
C MET A 83 -9.38 -0.49 -8.26
N ASP A 84 -8.82 -0.68 -9.46
CA ASP A 84 -9.58 -0.91 -10.69
C ASP A 84 -10.33 -2.26 -10.64
N GLU A 85 -9.69 -3.34 -10.17
CA GLU A 85 -10.35 -4.64 -9.96
C GLU A 85 -11.52 -4.55 -8.99
N GLN A 86 -11.40 -3.70 -7.95
CA GLN A 86 -12.47 -3.45 -7.00
C GLN A 86 -13.48 -2.40 -7.48
N SER A 87 -13.38 -1.93 -8.73
CA SER A 87 -14.27 -0.93 -9.32
C SER A 87 -14.37 0.36 -8.47
N ILE A 88 -13.27 0.75 -7.81
CA ILE A 88 -13.23 1.98 -7.03
C ILE A 88 -13.22 3.17 -8.01
N PRO A 89 -14.15 4.14 -7.90
CA PRO A 89 -14.20 5.25 -8.84
C PRO A 89 -12.88 6.04 -8.88
N HIS A 90 -12.39 6.42 -10.06
CA HIS A 90 -11.14 7.19 -10.21
C HIS A 90 -11.03 8.43 -9.30
N PRO A 91 -12.10 9.23 -9.04
CA PRO A 91 -12.01 10.33 -8.09
C PRO A 91 -11.64 9.89 -6.65
N VAL A 92 -12.00 8.66 -6.26
CA VAL A 92 -11.63 8.07 -4.97
C VAL A 92 -10.19 7.55 -5.02
N GLN A 93 -9.80 6.88 -6.11
CA GLN A 93 -8.42 6.43 -6.31
C GLN A 93 -7.43 7.59 -6.20
N ASN A 94 -7.69 8.67 -6.94
CA ASN A 94 -6.84 9.87 -6.94
C ASN A 94 -6.68 10.49 -5.54
N LYS A 95 -7.74 10.45 -4.70
CA LYS A 95 -7.66 10.92 -3.32
C LYS A 95 -6.76 10.04 -2.46
N ILE A 96 -6.81 8.71 -2.64
CA ILE A 96 -5.95 7.76 -1.92
C ILE A 96 -4.49 7.96 -2.35
N ILE A 97 -4.23 7.95 -3.66
CA ILE A 97 -2.88 8.13 -4.21
C ILE A 97 -2.27 9.48 -3.81
N SER A 98 -3.04 10.57 -3.84
CA SER A 98 -2.54 11.89 -3.43
C SER A 98 -2.08 11.92 -1.97
N LYS A 99 -2.77 11.17 -1.09
CA LYS A 99 -2.37 11.05 0.33
C LYS A 99 -1.12 10.17 0.49
N MET A 100 -1.03 9.06 -0.24
CA MET A 100 0.14 8.17 -0.20
C MET A 100 1.39 8.82 -0.80
N ALA A 101 1.25 9.65 -1.83
CA ALA A 101 2.37 10.32 -2.49
C ALA A 101 3.20 11.18 -1.51
N LEU A 102 2.59 11.70 -0.44
CA LEU A 102 3.28 12.44 0.62
C LEU A 102 4.28 11.57 1.39
N LEU A 103 4.06 10.25 1.44
CA LEU A 103 4.92 9.28 2.12
C LEU A 103 6.12 8.85 1.28
N ARG A 104 6.16 9.20 -0.02
CA ARG A 104 7.21 8.79 -0.97
C ARG A 104 8.62 9.08 -0.45
N SER A 105 8.82 10.25 0.15
CA SER A 105 10.11 10.67 0.69
C SER A 105 10.59 9.82 1.88
N ASN A 106 9.68 9.12 2.56
CA ASN A 106 9.99 8.21 3.67
C ASN A 106 10.34 6.80 3.20
N ILE A 107 10.18 6.49 1.89
CA ILE A 107 10.30 5.14 1.33
C ILE A 107 11.49 5.02 0.37
N ILE A 108 11.66 5.96 -0.57
CA ILE A 108 12.71 5.87 -1.61
C ILE A 108 14.09 6.33 -1.11
N LYS A 109 14.14 7.17 -0.08
CA LYS A 109 15.38 7.83 0.37
C LYS A 109 15.87 7.27 1.69
N MET A 110 16.24 5.99 1.75
CA MET A 110 16.86 5.36 2.93
C MET A 110 17.86 4.28 2.57
#